data_AF-A0A0C9ZQH5-F1
#
_entry.id   AF-A0A0C9ZQH5-F1
#
_cell.length_a   1.000
_cell.length_b   1.000
_cell.length_c   1.000
_cell.angle_alpha   90.00
_cell.angle_beta   90.00
_cell.angle_gamma   90.00
#
_symmetry.space_group_name_H-M   'P 1'
#
loop_
_entity.id
_entity.type
_entity.pdbx_description
1 polymer ?
#
loop_
_entity_poly.entity_id
_entity_poly.type
_entity_poly.pdbx_seq_one_letter_code
_entity_poly.pdbx_strand_id
1 'polypeptide(L)'
;GKDFDPDNVQEGFLQGYLLKRVLKHIYTSPSSALINDGEKITVHSGSAKLHNMQKVKAEHIAYAFVQARYGISSCDKWSKNDGKYSYRDAYYRTIKAIREAPDSNWAKSLLEWWNK
;
A
#
# COMPACT_ATOMS: atom_id res chain seq x y z
N GLY A 1 -11.55 -11.03 4.57
CA GLY A 1 -12.71 -10.11 4.63
C GLY A 1 -13.95 -10.90 4.29
N LYS A 2 -15.16 -10.34 4.41
CA LYS A 2 -16.38 -11.03 3.98
C LYS A 2 -16.36 -11.40 2.48
N ASP A 3 -15.49 -10.74 1.72
CA ASP A 3 -15.27 -10.92 0.27
C ASP A 3 -13.96 -11.66 -0.06
N PHE A 4 -13.42 -12.47 0.87
CA PHE A 4 -12.23 -13.27 0.59
C PHE A 4 -12.64 -14.56 -0.15
N ASP A 5 -12.21 -14.68 -1.39
CA ASP A 5 -12.34 -15.91 -2.18
C ASP A 5 -11.11 -16.83 -1.94
N PRO A 6 -11.28 -18.01 -1.33
CA PRO A 6 -10.19 -18.95 -1.14
C PRO A 6 -9.65 -19.53 -2.46
N ASP A 7 -10.47 -19.58 -3.51
CA ASP A 7 -10.08 -20.05 -4.84
C ASP A 7 -9.37 -18.95 -5.65
N ASN A 8 -9.51 -17.69 -5.23
CA ASN A 8 -8.85 -16.52 -5.79
C ASN A 8 -8.21 -15.62 -4.71
N VAL A 9 -7.18 -16.15 -4.03
CA VAL A 9 -6.49 -15.47 -2.91
C VAL A 9 -5.87 -14.12 -3.27
N GLN A 10 -5.71 -13.82 -4.56
CA GLN A 10 -5.15 -12.56 -5.07
C GLN A 10 -6.21 -11.46 -5.19
N GLU A 11 -7.49 -11.82 -5.23
CA GLU A 11 -8.58 -10.85 -5.30
C GLU A 11 -8.61 -9.96 -4.04
N GLY A 12 -8.59 -8.64 -4.27
CA GLY A 12 -8.55 -7.65 -3.20
C GLY A 12 -7.24 -7.60 -2.41
N PHE A 13 -6.27 -8.48 -2.69
CA PHE A 13 -4.95 -8.44 -2.05
C PHE A 13 -4.24 -7.12 -2.39
N LEU A 14 -3.72 -6.43 -1.38
CA LEU A 14 -3.12 -5.09 -1.47
C LEU A 14 -4.09 -3.98 -1.94
N GLN A 15 -5.41 -4.20 -1.89
CA GLN A 15 -6.43 -3.19 -2.21
C GLN A 15 -7.32 -2.85 -1.00
N GLY A 16 -6.93 -3.32 0.20
CA GLY A 16 -7.68 -3.11 1.44
C GLY A 16 -7.71 -1.66 1.91
N TYR A 17 -8.79 -1.29 2.60
CA TYR A 17 -9.07 0.06 3.11
C TYR A 17 -7.91 0.67 3.92
N LEU A 18 -7.34 -0.08 4.87
CA LEU A 18 -6.22 0.40 5.69
C LEU A 18 -5.02 0.80 4.83
N LEU A 19 -4.67 -0.04 3.85
CA LEU A 19 -3.51 0.17 3.00
C LEU A 19 -3.66 1.43 2.13
N LYS A 20 -4.87 1.67 1.60
CA LYS A 20 -5.20 2.91 0.86
C LYS A 20 -4.91 4.16 1.70
N ARG A 21 -5.36 4.15 2.96
CA ARG A 21 -5.18 5.28 3.87
C ARG A 21 -3.72 5.50 4.23
N VAL A 22 -2.99 4.43 4.51
CA VAL A 22 -1.55 4.52 4.81
C VAL A 22 -0.77 5.07 3.62
N LEU A 23 -1.04 4.60 2.41
CA LEU A 23 -0.38 5.10 1.20
C LEU A 23 -0.69 6.58 0.96
N LYS A 24 -1.97 6.98 1.05
CA LYS A 24 -2.37 8.40 0.96
C LYS A 24 -1.68 9.25 2.04
N HIS A 25 -1.65 8.78 3.29
CA HIS A 25 -1.02 9.48 4.41
C HIS A 25 0.48 9.74 4.17
N ILE A 26 1.21 8.73 3.68
CA ILE A 26 2.66 8.82 3.44
C ILE A 26 2.98 9.71 2.25
N TYR A 27 2.28 9.54 1.12
CA TYR A 27 2.72 10.10 -0.16
C TYR A 27 1.94 11.32 -0.64
N THR A 28 0.80 11.65 -0.01
CA THR A 28 -0.03 12.79 -0.45
C THR A 28 -0.29 13.80 0.65
N SER A 29 -0.93 13.41 1.76
CA SER A 29 -0.99 14.20 3.00
C SER A 29 -1.71 13.40 4.08
N PRO A 30 -1.51 13.71 5.37
CA PRO A 30 -2.32 13.12 6.44
C PRO A 30 -3.83 13.34 6.28
N SER A 31 -4.23 14.51 5.81
CA SER A 31 -5.64 14.86 5.59
C SER A 31 -6.28 14.07 4.46
N SER A 32 -5.53 13.67 3.43
CA SER A 32 -6.07 12.92 2.29
C SER A 32 -6.45 11.48 2.64
N ALA A 33 -5.85 10.92 3.69
CA ALA A 33 -6.13 9.56 4.14
C ALA A 33 -7.56 9.38 4.66
N LEU A 34 -8.22 10.45 5.12
CA LEU A 34 -9.58 10.40 5.65
C LEU A 34 -10.66 10.62 4.58
N ILE A 35 -10.25 11.04 3.38
CA ILE A 35 -11.14 11.37 2.27
C ILE A 35 -11.58 10.09 1.55
N ASN A 36 -12.88 9.97 1.29
CA ASN A 36 -13.41 8.91 0.43
C ASN A 36 -13.14 9.20 -1.05
N ASP A 37 -13.02 8.15 -1.87
CA ASP A 37 -12.75 8.33 -3.30
C ASP A 37 -13.87 9.18 -3.95
N GLY A 38 -13.54 10.38 -4.44
CA GLY A 38 -14.47 11.34 -5.04
C GLY A 38 -14.72 12.63 -4.26
N GLU A 39 -14.34 12.71 -2.97
CA GLU A 39 -14.42 13.95 -2.20
C GLU A 39 -13.20 14.85 -2.49
N LYS A 40 -13.42 16.13 -2.82
CA LYS A 40 -12.33 17.10 -3.00
C LYS A 40 -11.95 17.70 -1.66
N ILE A 41 -10.72 17.47 -1.21
CA ILE A 41 -10.05 18.39 -0.29
C ILE A 41 -9.13 19.29 -1.11
N THR A 42 -9.11 20.57 -0.75
CA THR A 42 -8.06 21.52 -1.13
C THR A 42 -6.76 21.11 -0.43
N VAL A 43 -6.07 20.12 -0.98
CA VAL A 43 -4.78 19.66 -0.46
C VAL A 43 -3.74 20.72 -0.80
N HIS A 44 -3.03 21.22 0.21
CA HIS A 44 -1.87 22.08 0.00
C HIS A 44 -0.91 21.32 -0.93
N SER A 45 -0.64 21.90 -2.10
CA SER A 45 0.10 21.35 -3.24
C SER A 45 1.55 20.91 -2.98
N GLY A 46 1.96 20.78 -1.71
CA GLY A 46 3.33 20.56 -1.25
C GLY A 46 3.79 19.11 -1.28
N SER A 47 3.05 18.15 -0.71
CA SER A 47 3.69 16.85 -0.42
C SER A 47 3.77 15.90 -1.62
N ALA A 48 2.83 15.96 -2.56
CA ALA A 48 2.95 15.24 -3.83
C ALA A 48 3.96 15.88 -4.80
N LYS A 49 4.37 17.14 -4.56
CA LYS A 49 5.46 17.82 -5.30
C LYS A 49 6.85 17.55 -4.72
N LEU A 50 6.93 17.20 -3.44
CA LEU A 50 8.20 16.92 -2.75
C LEU A 50 8.86 15.61 -3.20
N HIS A 51 8.09 14.70 -3.82
CA HIS A 51 8.62 13.54 -4.56
C HIS A 51 7.85 13.41 -5.88
N ASN A 52 8.53 13.20 -7.01
CA ASN A 52 7.98 13.02 -8.36
C ASN A 52 7.07 11.77 -8.51
N MET A 53 6.11 11.57 -7.62
CA MET A 53 5.23 10.41 -7.57
C MET A 53 4.00 10.66 -8.46
N GLN A 54 4.24 10.70 -9.77
CA GLN A 54 3.19 10.80 -10.79
C GLN A 54 2.38 9.50 -10.92
N LYS A 55 2.96 8.37 -10.50
CA LYS A 55 2.33 7.04 -10.51
C LYS A 55 2.73 6.22 -9.29
N VAL A 56 1.77 5.52 -8.71
CA VAL A 56 1.98 4.47 -7.70
C VAL A 56 2.70 3.29 -8.36
N LYS A 57 3.80 2.84 -7.73
CA LYS A 57 4.64 1.73 -8.16
C LYS A 57 4.61 0.64 -7.09
N ALA A 58 5.07 -0.56 -7.42
CA ALA A 58 5.16 -1.69 -6.50
C ALA A 58 5.90 -1.32 -5.19
N GLU A 59 6.95 -0.51 -5.27
CA GLU A 59 7.73 -0.04 -4.12
C GLU A 59 6.89 0.81 -3.15
N HIS A 60 6.02 1.66 -3.67
CA HIS A 60 5.15 2.51 -2.85
C HIS A 60 4.12 1.66 -2.11
N ILE A 61 3.54 0.67 -2.79
CA ILE A 61 2.57 -0.28 -2.21
C ILE A 61 3.26 -1.14 -1.14
N ALA A 62 4.46 -1.66 -1.43
CA ALA A 62 5.23 -2.47 -0.49
C ALA A 62 5.63 -1.68 0.76
N TYR A 63 6.04 -0.42 0.60
CA TYR A 63 6.36 0.43 1.75
C TYR A 63 5.12 0.71 2.60
N ALA A 64 4.00 1.09 1.97
CA ALA A 64 2.74 1.30 2.67
C ALA A 64 2.26 0.02 3.40
N PHE A 65 2.47 -1.16 2.83
CA PHE A 65 2.13 -2.43 3.45
C PHE A 65 2.94 -2.69 4.72
N VAL A 66 4.25 -2.45 4.66
CA VAL A 66 5.14 -2.56 5.83
C VAL A 66 4.73 -1.56 6.91
N GLN A 67 4.46 -0.31 6.55
CA GLN A 67 4.02 0.73 7.49
C GLN A 67 2.67 0.39 8.12
N ALA A 68 1.72 -0.15 7.34
CA ALA A 68 0.44 -0.62 7.86
C ALA A 68 0.63 -1.76 8.86
N ARG A 69 1.49 -2.75 8.55
CA ARG A 69 1.78 -3.87 9.45
C ARG A 69 2.45 -3.42 10.75
N TYR A 70 3.37 -2.45 10.67
CA TYR A 70 3.99 -1.85 11.85
C TYR A 70 2.97 -1.08 12.70
N GLY A 71 2.12 -0.26 12.07
CA GLY A 71 1.10 0.52 12.77
C GLY A 71 0.04 -0.30 13.52
N ILE A 72 -0.21 -1.55 13.09
CA ILE A 72 -1.09 -2.50 13.79
C ILE A 72 -0.34 -3.46 14.71
N SER A 73 1.00 -3.43 14.73
CA SER A 73 1.81 -4.25 15.62
C SER A 73 1.82 -3.69 17.04
N SER A 74 2.20 -4.52 18.00
CA SER A 74 2.49 -4.07 19.38
C SER A 74 3.92 -3.55 19.54
N CYS A 75 4.63 -3.25 18.46
CA CYS A 75 6.00 -2.73 18.52
C CYS A 75 5.99 -1.24 18.87
N ASP A 76 6.59 -0.89 20.00
CA ASP A 76 6.69 0.52 20.44
C ASP A 76 7.78 1.29 19.71
N LYS A 77 8.72 0.59 19.07
CA LYS A 77 9.85 1.17 18.36
C LYS A 77 10.09 0.48 17.03
N TRP A 78 10.42 1.28 16.03
CA TRP A 78 10.80 0.78 14.73
C TRP A 78 12.10 -0.03 14.83
N SER A 79 12.09 -1.22 14.27
CA SER A 79 13.26 -2.07 14.17
C SER A 79 13.24 -2.86 12.86
N LYS A 80 14.28 -3.65 12.57
CA LYS A 80 14.32 -4.47 11.35
C LYS A 80 13.31 -5.63 11.38
N ASN A 81 12.99 -6.13 12.57
CA ASN A 81 12.18 -7.33 12.76
C ASN A 81 11.17 -7.14 13.90
N ASP A 82 9.93 -7.59 13.68
CA ASP A 82 8.91 -7.79 14.71
C ASP A 82 8.88 -9.28 15.10
N GLY A 83 9.68 -9.63 16.12
CA GLY A 83 9.94 -11.02 16.48
C GLY A 83 10.56 -11.81 15.32
N LYS A 84 9.80 -12.77 14.77
CA LYS A 84 10.21 -13.56 13.60
C LYS A 84 9.86 -12.90 12.25
N TYR A 85 9.09 -11.81 12.26
CA TYR A 85 8.65 -11.13 11.06
C TYR A 85 9.69 -10.09 10.63
N SER A 86 10.30 -10.26 9.45
CA SER A 86 11.22 -9.26 8.91
C SER A 86 10.52 -8.25 8.02
N TYR A 87 10.58 -6.97 8.38
CA TYR A 87 10.02 -5.90 7.55
C TYR A 87 10.74 -5.76 6.21
N ARG A 88 12.05 -6.06 6.19
CA ARG A 88 12.84 -6.10 4.95
C ARG A 88 12.32 -7.17 4.00
N ASP A 89 12.12 -8.39 4.50
CA ASP A 89 11.63 -9.49 3.67
C ASP A 89 10.20 -9.21 3.20
N ALA A 90 9.33 -8.69 4.07
CA ALA A 90 7.98 -8.29 3.69
C ALA A 90 7.97 -7.28 2.54
N TYR A 91 8.85 -6.28 2.60
CA TYR A 91 9.00 -5.29 1.53
C TYR A 91 9.39 -5.93 0.20
N TYR A 92 10.49 -6.68 0.16
CA TYR A 92 10.98 -7.27 -1.09
C TYR A 92 10.06 -8.38 -1.62
N ARG A 93 9.47 -9.19 -0.74
CA ARG A 93 8.50 -10.22 -1.13
C ARG A 93 7.23 -9.60 -1.72
N THR A 94 6.78 -8.46 -1.20
CA THR A 94 5.63 -7.74 -1.78
C THR A 94 5.95 -7.20 -3.16
N ILE A 95 7.13 -6.59 -3.34
CA ILE A 95 7.57 -6.15 -4.67
C ILE A 95 7.65 -7.33 -5.64
N LYS A 96 8.26 -8.43 -5.19
CA LYS A 96 8.38 -9.66 -5.98
C LYS A 96 7.01 -10.19 -6.37
N ALA A 97 6.08 -10.26 -5.42
CA ALA A 97 4.72 -10.70 -5.69
C ALA A 97 4.04 -9.87 -6.78
N ILE A 98 4.23 -8.54 -6.79
CA ILE A 98 3.65 -7.65 -7.81
C ILE A 98 4.38 -7.80 -9.16
N ARG A 99 5.71 -7.86 -9.17
CA ARG A 99 6.51 -7.82 -10.42
C ARG A 99 6.63 -9.17 -11.12
N GLU A 100 6.73 -10.24 -10.33
CA GLU A 100 6.95 -11.61 -10.79
C GLU A 100 5.69 -12.46 -10.62
N ALA A 101 4.51 -11.82 -10.56
CA ALA A 101 3.24 -12.52 -10.51
C ALA A 101 3.13 -13.48 -11.70
N PRO A 102 2.86 -14.78 -11.47
CA PRO A 102 2.60 -15.73 -12.56
C PRO A 102 1.41 -15.28 -13.41
N ASP A 103 0.40 -14.68 -12.76
CA ASP A 103 -0.68 -13.98 -13.44
C ASP A 103 -0.32 -12.50 -13.67
N SER A 104 0.08 -12.19 -14.90
CA SER A 104 0.38 -10.82 -15.29
C SER A 104 -0.85 -9.90 -15.26
N ASN A 105 -2.07 -10.44 -15.32
CA ASN A 105 -3.30 -9.63 -15.34
C ASN A 105 -3.62 -9.08 -13.96
N TRP A 106 -3.47 -9.88 -12.90
CA TRP A 106 -3.64 -9.41 -11.53
C TRP A 106 -2.73 -8.22 -11.21
N ALA A 107 -1.44 -8.32 -11.50
CA ALA A 107 -0.48 -7.25 -11.20
C ALA A 107 -0.78 -5.96 -11.98
N LYS A 108 -1.18 -6.07 -13.25
CA LYS A 108 -1.61 -4.94 -14.07
C LYS A 108 -2.88 -4.30 -13.50
N SER A 109 -3.90 -5.10 -13.21
CA SER A 109 -5.16 -4.64 -12.62
C SER A 109 -4.93 -3.94 -11.28
N LEU A 110 -4.05 -4.48 -10.44
CA LEU A 110 -3.65 -3.85 -9.18
C LEU A 110 -3.02 -2.47 -9.41
N LEU A 111 -2.04 -2.36 -10.30
CA LEU A 111 -1.37 -1.09 -10.58
C LEU A 111 -2.30 -0.08 -11.25
N GLU A 112 -3.18 -0.51 -12.15
CA GLU A 112 -4.23 0.33 -12.73
C GLU A 112 -5.18 0.83 -11.64
N TRP A 113 -5.63 -0.06 -10.75
CA TRP A 113 -6.51 0.29 -9.63
C TRP A 113 -5.91 1.38 -8.73
N TRP A 114 -4.60 1.34 -8.47
CA TRP A 114 -3.89 2.36 -7.68
C TRP A 114 -3.59 3.67 -8.42
N ASN A 115 -3.66 3.67 -9.75
CA ASN A 115 -3.33 4.82 -10.60
C ASN A 115 -4.56 5.40 -11.34
N LYS A 116 -5.76 4.98 -10.96
CA LYS A 116 -7.03 5.62 -11.33
C LYS A 116 -7.20 6.92 -10.56
#